data_AF-A0AAN8BRP6-F1
#
_entry.id   AF-A0AAN8BRP6-F1
#
_cell.length_a   1.000
_cell.length_b   1.000
_cell.length_c   1.000
_cell.angle_alpha   90.00
_cell.angle_beta   90.00
_cell.angle_gamma   90.00
#
_symmetry.space_group_name_H-M   'P 1'
#
loop_
_entity.id
_entity.type
_entity.pdbx_description
1 polymer ?
#
loop_
_entity_poly.entity_id
_entity_poly.type
_entity_poly.pdbx_seq_one_letter_code
_entity_poly.pdbx_strand_id
1 'polypeptide(L)'
;MHGQPLYSSTVALEQSLARQIAARRCEVRRRTSPQFSEACQPGFFKAYAGNTNCSKCPPHCFSYGEGAAICRCETGFFRAERDPPSMACTRPPSSPRNLLFNLNDTSLILEWSPPSDTGGRRDLTYNVQCKRCGPEPDQCQFCEEELRYLPRQLGLTNATVTVMDFSAHANYTFEIESLNGVSEMSSFPHPVAIVTVSTDQGGEC
;
A
#
# COMPACT_ATOMS: atom_id res chain seq x y z
N MET A 1 -48.29 -54.02 -47.44
CA MET A 1 -47.32 -54.27 -48.53
C MET A 1 -47.27 -53.01 -49.38
N HIS A 2 -46.53 -52.00 -48.91
CA HIS A 2 -45.18 -51.64 -49.39
C HIS A 2 -45.14 -51.16 -50.85
N GLY A 3 -44.83 -49.87 -51.03
CA GLY A 3 -44.44 -49.30 -52.32
C GLY A 3 -44.63 -47.78 -52.45
N GLN A 4 -43.78 -46.98 -51.79
CA GLN A 4 -43.25 -45.75 -52.40
C GLN A 4 -42.00 -46.18 -53.20
N PRO A 5 -41.66 -45.61 -54.37
CA PRO A 5 -41.29 -44.19 -54.54
C PRO A 5 -41.79 -43.60 -55.88
N LEU A 6 -41.83 -42.29 -56.15
CA LEU A 6 -40.72 -41.39 -56.47
C LEU A 6 -41.34 -39.99 -56.68
N TYR A 7 -40.83 -38.95 -56.02
CA TYR A 7 -41.06 -37.57 -56.47
C TYR A 7 -39.72 -36.81 -56.54
N SER A 8 -39.16 -36.89 -57.76
CA SER A 8 -38.34 -35.93 -58.50
C SER A 8 -37.80 -34.69 -57.75
N SER A 9 -36.51 -34.79 -57.37
CA SER A 9 -35.36 -33.87 -57.51
C SER A 9 -35.48 -32.34 -57.79
N THR A 10 -36.64 -31.71 -57.79
CA THR A 10 -36.78 -30.26 -58.10
C THR A 10 -37.12 -29.37 -56.91
N VAL A 11 -37.51 -29.95 -55.75
CA VAL A 11 -37.81 -29.17 -54.53
C VAL A 11 -36.62 -29.13 -53.54
N ALA A 12 -35.58 -29.94 -53.77
CA ALA A 12 -34.38 -30.00 -52.91
C ALA A 12 -33.28 -28.98 -53.27
N LEU A 13 -33.42 -28.25 -54.39
CA LEU A 13 -32.44 -27.27 -54.86
C LEU A 13 -32.81 -25.81 -54.55
N GLU A 14 -34.08 -25.51 -54.23
CA GLU A 14 -34.47 -24.15 -53.82
C GLU A 14 -34.35 -23.89 -52.31
N GLN A 15 -34.26 -24.93 -51.48
CA GLN A 15 -34.01 -24.77 -50.04
C GLN A 15 -32.52 -24.69 -49.67
N SER A 16 -31.60 -24.93 -50.62
CA SER A 16 -30.15 -24.78 -50.37
C SER A 16 -29.60 -23.40 -50.75
N LEU A 17 -30.32 -22.61 -51.56
CA LEU A 17 -29.88 -21.27 -51.98
C LEU A 17 -30.28 -20.16 -50.98
N ALA A 18 -31.34 -20.35 -50.20
CA ALA A 18 -31.74 -19.40 -49.14
C ALA A 18 -30.90 -19.51 -47.85
N ARG A 19 -30.11 -20.59 -47.69
CA ARG A 19 -29.16 -20.73 -46.57
C ARG A 19 -27.75 -20.23 -46.89
N GLN A 20 -27.44 -19.91 -48.15
CA GLN A 20 -26.12 -19.42 -48.56
C GLN A 20 -26.05 -17.89 -48.77
N ILE A 21 -27.17 -17.16 -48.68
CA ILE A 21 -27.18 -15.68 -48.84
C ILE A 21 -27.07 -14.92 -47.50
N ALA A 22 -27.04 -15.61 -46.35
CA ALA A 22 -26.82 -14.98 -45.04
C ALA A 22 -25.38 -15.16 -44.49
N ALA A 23 -24.42 -15.59 -45.31
CA ALA A 23 -23.04 -15.86 -44.90
C ALA A 23 -22.03 -14.85 -45.48
N ARG A 24 -22.39 -13.57 -45.53
CA ARG A 24 -21.45 -12.45 -45.72
C ARG A 24 -21.89 -11.22 -44.95
N ARG A 25 -22.23 -11.39 -43.67
CA ARG A 25 -21.97 -10.30 -42.73
C ARG A 25 -20.48 -10.37 -42.49
N CYS A 26 -19.73 -9.41 -43.03
CA CYS A 26 -18.43 -9.09 -42.46
C CYS A 26 -18.66 -9.04 -40.95
N GLU A 27 -18.23 -10.07 -40.23
CA GLU A 27 -17.74 -9.86 -38.89
C GLU A 27 -16.63 -8.84 -39.09
N VAL A 28 -17.02 -7.57 -39.05
CA VAL A 28 -16.18 -6.55 -38.48
C VAL A 28 -15.89 -7.15 -37.11
N ARG A 29 -14.82 -7.95 -37.01
CA ARG A 29 -14.00 -7.98 -35.82
C ARG A 29 -13.71 -6.51 -35.62
N ARG A 30 -14.60 -5.83 -34.91
CA ARG A 30 -14.24 -4.66 -34.16
C ARG A 30 -13.18 -5.24 -33.26
N ARG A 31 -11.93 -5.14 -33.70
CA ARG A 31 -10.85 -4.80 -32.80
C ARG A 31 -11.29 -3.47 -32.22
N THR A 32 -12.26 -3.49 -31.30
CA THR A 32 -12.26 -2.52 -30.23
C THR A 32 -10.86 -2.70 -29.69
N SER A 33 -10.02 -1.69 -29.86
CA SER A 33 -8.80 -1.62 -29.07
C SER A 33 -9.20 -2.01 -27.65
N PRO A 34 -8.39 -2.76 -26.87
CA PRO A 34 -8.69 -3.06 -25.46
C PRO A 34 -9.02 -1.79 -24.63
N GLN A 35 -8.75 -0.63 -25.21
CA GLN A 35 -9.11 0.71 -24.78
C GLN A 35 -10.57 1.16 -25.04
N PHE A 36 -11.30 0.63 -26.02
CA PHE A 36 -12.60 1.18 -26.50
C PHE A 36 -13.80 0.24 -26.28
N SER A 37 -13.71 -0.68 -25.33
CA SER A 37 -14.82 -1.56 -24.95
C SER A 37 -15.77 -0.88 -23.95
N GLU A 38 -17.08 -1.21 -24.01
CA GLU A 38 -18.07 -0.75 -23.02
C GLU A 38 -17.71 -1.19 -21.59
N ALA A 39 -17.08 -2.37 -21.46
CA ALA A 39 -16.52 -2.90 -20.22
C ALA A 39 -15.01 -3.14 -20.37
N CYS A 40 -14.21 -2.69 -19.42
CA CYS A 40 -12.76 -2.91 -19.45
C CYS A 40 -12.40 -4.39 -19.29
N GLN A 41 -11.42 -4.87 -20.04
CA GLN A 41 -10.93 -6.25 -19.89
C GLN A 41 -10.22 -6.46 -18.53
N PRO A 42 -10.05 -7.71 -18.07
CA PRO A 42 -9.26 -8.00 -16.87
C PRO A 42 -7.85 -7.40 -16.95
N GLY A 43 -7.37 -6.84 -15.85
CA GLY A 43 -6.13 -6.07 -15.78
C GLY A 43 -6.26 -4.59 -16.17
N PHE A 44 -7.47 -4.14 -16.53
CA PHE A 44 -7.78 -2.74 -16.82
C PHE A 44 -8.94 -2.23 -15.93
N PHE A 45 -9.05 -0.91 -15.80
CA PHE A 45 -10.12 -0.23 -15.07
C PHE A 45 -10.53 1.08 -15.74
N LYS A 46 -11.68 1.61 -15.31
CA LYS A 46 -12.20 2.92 -15.71
C LYS A 46 -12.92 3.59 -14.54
N ALA A 47 -12.25 4.58 -13.94
CA ALA A 47 -12.74 5.26 -12.74
C ALA A 47 -13.99 6.12 -12.97
N TYR A 48 -14.18 6.65 -14.18
CA TYR A 48 -15.26 7.59 -14.48
C TYR A 48 -16.06 7.14 -15.71
N ALA A 49 -17.38 7.27 -15.63
CA ALA A 49 -18.27 7.08 -16.78
C ALA A 49 -17.98 8.16 -17.85
N GLY A 50 -18.04 7.77 -19.13
CA GLY A 50 -17.75 8.66 -20.25
C GLY A 50 -17.06 7.93 -21.40
N ASN A 51 -16.73 8.65 -22.47
CA ASN A 51 -16.04 8.07 -23.64
C ASN A 51 -14.51 8.03 -23.43
N THR A 52 -14.07 7.62 -22.25
CA THR A 52 -12.65 7.48 -21.89
C THR A 52 -12.21 6.03 -22.05
N ASN A 53 -10.95 5.87 -22.47
CA ASN A 53 -10.36 4.57 -22.68
C ASN A 53 -10.05 3.85 -21.36
N CYS A 54 -10.15 2.52 -21.37
CA CYS A 54 -9.71 1.70 -20.25
C CYS A 54 -8.21 1.89 -19.98
N SER A 55 -7.86 2.09 -18.71
CA SER A 55 -6.50 2.25 -18.24
C SER A 55 -6.00 0.94 -17.62
N LYS A 56 -4.73 0.60 -17.82
CA LYS A 56 -4.13 -0.58 -17.20
C LYS A 56 -4.10 -0.39 -15.68
N CYS A 57 -4.32 -1.46 -14.91
CA CYS A 57 -4.15 -1.42 -13.47
C CYS A 57 -2.73 -0.95 -13.11
N PRO A 58 -2.59 -0.04 -12.14
CA PRO A 58 -1.29 0.41 -11.69
C PRO A 58 -0.55 -0.71 -10.93
N PRO A 59 0.75 -0.55 -10.65
CA PRO A 59 1.52 -1.51 -9.86
C PRO A 59 0.83 -1.87 -8.52
N HIS A 60 1.04 -3.11 -8.09
CA HIS A 60 0.45 -3.68 -6.86
C HIS A 60 -1.08 -3.69 -6.85
N CYS A 61 -1.70 -3.72 -8.03
CA CYS A 61 -3.13 -3.79 -8.19
C CYS A 61 -3.53 -4.79 -9.27
N PHE A 62 -4.72 -5.36 -9.13
CA PHE A 62 -5.30 -6.27 -10.12
C PHE A 62 -6.82 -6.04 -10.30
N SER A 63 -7.33 -6.45 -11.45
CA SER A 63 -8.76 -6.58 -11.74
C SER A 63 -9.01 -7.91 -12.46
N TYR A 64 -9.77 -8.81 -11.83
CA TYR A 64 -10.05 -10.13 -12.42
C TYR A 64 -11.27 -10.14 -13.34
N GLY A 65 -12.24 -9.25 -13.07
CA GLY A 65 -13.49 -9.17 -13.82
C GLY A 65 -13.46 -8.08 -14.88
N GLU A 66 -14.39 -8.18 -15.83
CA GLU A 66 -14.63 -7.12 -16.80
C GLU A 66 -15.35 -5.92 -16.15
N GLY A 67 -15.14 -4.72 -16.69
CA GLY A 67 -15.86 -3.51 -16.28
C GLY A 67 -15.45 -2.96 -14.91
N ALA A 68 -14.24 -3.25 -14.43
CA ALA A 68 -13.78 -2.75 -13.14
C ALA A 68 -13.70 -1.21 -13.09
N ALA A 69 -14.36 -0.60 -12.10
CA ALA A 69 -14.25 0.84 -11.85
C ALA A 69 -12.95 1.20 -11.13
N ILE A 70 -12.40 0.27 -10.35
CA ILE A 70 -11.17 0.43 -9.57
C ILE A 70 -10.41 -0.90 -9.52
N CYS A 71 -9.08 -0.84 -9.58
CA CYS A 71 -8.25 -2.03 -9.34
C CYS A 71 -8.09 -2.27 -7.84
N ARG A 72 -8.22 -3.54 -7.44
CA ARG A 72 -8.03 -3.99 -6.05
C ARG A 72 -6.55 -4.06 -5.74
N CYS A 73 -6.16 -3.75 -4.51
CA CYS A 73 -4.78 -3.87 -4.06
C CYS A 73 -4.39 -5.35 -3.87
N GLU A 74 -3.12 -5.65 -4.14
CA GLU A 74 -2.49 -6.90 -3.71
C GLU A 74 -2.43 -7.01 -2.19
N THR A 75 -2.33 -8.25 -1.67
CA THR A 75 -2.19 -8.48 -0.23
C THR A 75 -0.96 -7.77 0.32
N GLY A 76 -1.13 -7.01 1.41
CA GLY A 76 -0.06 -6.20 2.02
C GLY A 76 0.15 -4.84 1.36
N PHE A 77 -0.64 -4.50 0.34
CA PHE A 77 -0.69 -3.18 -0.27
C PHE A 77 -2.06 -2.54 -0.06
N PHE A 78 -2.06 -1.22 0.03
CA PHE A 78 -3.20 -0.43 0.45
C PHE A 78 -3.24 0.89 -0.34
N ARG A 79 -4.41 1.52 -0.33
CA ARG A 79 -4.65 2.83 -0.94
C ARG A 79 -5.32 3.72 0.09
N ALA A 80 -4.77 4.91 0.32
CA ALA A 80 -5.35 5.88 1.23
C ALA A 80 -6.65 6.45 0.63
N GLU A 81 -7.58 6.91 1.47
CA GLU A 81 -8.86 7.46 1.01
C GLU A 81 -8.68 8.66 0.07
N ARG A 82 -7.62 9.46 0.28
CA ARG A 82 -7.30 10.64 -0.52
C ARG A 82 -6.56 10.32 -1.82
N ASP A 83 -6.16 9.06 -2.05
CA ASP A 83 -5.43 8.67 -3.25
C ASP A 83 -6.38 8.42 -4.43
N PRO A 84 -6.04 8.86 -5.65
CA PRO A 84 -6.86 8.58 -6.82
C PRO A 84 -6.81 7.09 -7.22
N PRO A 85 -7.86 6.55 -7.86
CA PRO A 85 -7.89 5.16 -8.33
C PRO A 85 -6.77 4.77 -9.31
N SER A 86 -6.19 5.77 -9.99
CA SER A 86 -5.06 5.59 -10.90
C SER A 86 -3.70 5.45 -10.20
N MET A 87 -3.62 5.77 -8.91
CA MET A 87 -2.40 5.60 -8.13
C MET A 87 -2.19 4.12 -7.77
N ALA A 88 -0.94 3.68 -7.81
CA ALA A 88 -0.53 2.35 -7.35
C ALA A 88 -0.90 2.15 -5.88
N CYS A 89 -1.23 0.92 -5.50
CA CYS A 89 -1.28 0.60 -4.08
C CYS A 89 0.15 0.56 -3.53
N THR A 90 0.29 0.96 -2.28
CA THR A 90 1.56 1.16 -1.58
C THR A 90 1.55 0.34 -0.30
N ARG A 91 2.65 0.30 0.42
CA ARG A 91 2.71 -0.40 1.71
C ARG A 91 3.25 0.49 2.83
N PRO A 92 3.11 0.12 4.10
CA PRO A 92 3.81 0.78 5.19
C PRO A 92 5.33 0.73 4.97
N PRO A 93 6.09 1.71 5.47
CA PRO A 93 7.54 1.75 5.31
C PRO A 93 8.24 0.70 6.21
N SER A 94 9.53 0.46 5.95
CA SER A 94 10.40 -0.28 6.88
C SER A 94 10.78 0.58 8.10
N SER A 95 11.49 0.00 9.07
CA SER A 95 12.04 0.78 10.19
C SER A 95 13.06 1.83 9.72
N PRO A 96 13.23 2.93 10.48
CA PRO A 96 14.35 3.84 10.29
C PRO A 96 15.70 3.10 10.40
N ARG A 97 16.76 3.71 9.88
CA ARG A 97 18.12 3.14 9.89
C ARG A 97 19.09 4.02 10.65
N ASN A 98 20.24 3.49 11.02
CA ASN A 98 21.35 4.25 11.61
C ASN A 98 20.88 5.14 12.77
N LEU A 99 20.10 4.59 13.69
CA LEU A 99 19.67 5.32 14.88
C LEU A 99 20.89 5.55 15.78
N LEU A 100 21.19 6.82 16.01
CA LEU A 100 22.29 7.31 16.82
C LEU A 100 21.73 8.19 17.94
N PHE A 101 22.47 8.26 19.03
CA PHE A 101 22.14 9.13 20.14
C PHE A 101 23.36 9.94 20.56
N ASN A 102 23.10 11.16 21.04
CA ASN A 102 24.10 12.02 21.64
C ASN A 102 23.54 12.56 22.96
N LEU A 103 24.18 12.22 24.06
CA LEU A 103 23.75 12.55 25.41
C LEU A 103 24.67 13.64 25.98
N ASN A 104 24.06 14.76 26.38
CA ASN A 104 24.67 15.77 27.24
C ASN A 104 24.00 15.72 28.62
N ASP A 105 24.48 16.52 29.58
CA ASP A 105 23.98 16.56 30.96
C ASP A 105 22.45 16.75 31.08
N THR A 106 21.84 17.52 30.18
CA THR A 106 20.41 17.88 30.25
C THR A 106 19.62 17.55 28.98
N SER A 107 20.28 16.99 27.96
CA SER A 107 19.65 16.79 26.65
C SER A 107 20.15 15.53 25.97
N LEU A 108 19.22 14.72 25.49
CA LEU A 108 19.46 13.58 24.63
C LEU A 108 18.99 13.92 23.22
N ILE A 109 19.89 13.93 22.24
CA ILE A 109 19.57 14.10 20.84
C ILE A 109 19.53 12.72 20.20
N LEU A 110 18.38 12.37 19.62
CA LEU A 110 18.23 11.19 18.78
C LEU A 110 18.24 11.62 17.32
N GLU A 111 19.01 10.91 16.49
CA GLU A 111 19.09 11.14 15.05
C GLU A 111 19.08 9.80 14.32
N TRP A 112 18.39 9.75 13.18
CA TRP A 112 18.31 8.54 12.36
C TRP A 112 18.32 8.86 10.87
N SER A 113 18.52 7.82 10.07
CA SER A 113 18.36 7.85 8.63
C SER A 113 16.97 7.36 8.21
N PRO A 114 16.44 7.85 7.07
CA PRO A 114 15.20 7.33 6.49
C PRO A 114 15.25 5.80 6.26
N PRO A 115 14.08 5.13 6.24
CA PRO A 115 13.99 3.69 5.98
C PRO A 115 14.55 3.30 4.61
N SER A 116 14.95 2.05 4.44
CA SER A 116 15.39 1.52 3.14
C SER A 116 14.24 1.39 2.15
N ASP A 117 13.03 1.15 2.66
CA ASP A 117 11.81 1.15 1.87
C ASP A 117 10.77 2.09 2.47
N THR A 118 10.34 3.08 1.70
CA THR A 118 9.25 4.00 2.07
C THR A 118 7.87 3.47 1.73
N GLY A 119 7.79 2.27 1.14
CA GLY A 119 6.57 1.68 0.64
C GLY A 119 6.01 2.35 -0.60
N GLY A 120 6.85 3.14 -1.30
CA GLY A 120 6.48 3.88 -2.51
C GLY A 120 5.84 5.24 -2.26
N ARG A 121 5.87 5.75 -1.02
CA ARG A 121 5.35 7.08 -0.68
C ARG A 121 6.41 8.07 -0.23
N ARG A 122 5.99 9.35 -0.13
CA ARG A 122 6.81 10.52 0.26
C ARG A 122 6.23 11.29 1.45
N ASP A 123 5.07 10.90 1.94
CA ASP A 123 4.38 11.42 3.13
C ASP A 123 4.91 10.72 4.41
N LEU A 124 6.22 10.52 4.48
CA LEU A 124 6.86 9.81 5.58
C LEU A 124 6.85 10.67 6.84
N THR A 125 6.44 10.07 7.95
CA THR A 125 6.54 10.65 9.30
C THR A 125 7.17 9.66 10.26
N TYR A 126 7.57 10.14 11.44
CA TYR A 126 8.17 9.34 12.48
C TYR A 126 7.49 9.60 13.83
N ASN A 127 7.38 8.54 14.63
CA ASN A 127 6.99 8.64 16.03
C ASN A 127 8.10 8.07 16.91
N VAL A 128 8.25 8.63 18.09
CA VAL A 128 9.21 8.20 19.09
C VAL A 128 8.46 7.80 20.35
N GLN A 129 8.64 6.55 20.76
CA GLN A 129 8.08 5.99 21.97
C GLN A 129 9.20 5.66 22.95
N CYS A 130 9.01 5.99 24.22
CA CYS A 130 9.96 5.67 25.27
C CYS A 130 9.38 4.65 26.24
N LYS A 131 10.20 3.66 26.61
CA LYS A 131 9.93 2.67 27.66
C LYS A 131 11.08 2.67 28.65
N ARG A 132 10.76 2.62 29.93
CA ARG A 132 11.72 2.29 31.00
C ARG A 132 11.37 0.92 31.54
N CYS A 133 12.31 -0.01 31.44
CA CYS A 133 12.16 -1.34 31.99
C CYS A 133 12.91 -1.43 33.32
N GLY A 134 12.24 -1.96 34.34
CA GLY A 134 12.89 -2.36 35.58
C GLY A 134 13.83 -3.56 35.38
N PRO A 135 14.46 -4.05 36.46
CA PRO A 135 15.30 -5.25 36.41
C PRO A 135 14.51 -6.51 36.03
N GLU A 136 13.18 -6.50 36.17
CA GLU A 136 12.29 -7.57 35.70
C GLU A 136 11.69 -7.24 34.32
N PRO A 137 11.66 -8.20 33.36
CA PRO A 137 11.17 -7.97 32.00
C PRO A 137 9.71 -7.48 31.91
N ASP A 138 8.86 -7.86 32.88
CA ASP A 138 7.43 -7.53 32.90
C ASP A 138 7.14 -6.13 33.47
N GLN A 139 8.17 -5.39 33.90
CA GLN A 139 8.05 -4.05 34.47
C GLN A 139 8.55 -2.96 33.52
N CYS A 140 8.16 -3.03 32.24
CA CYS A 140 8.38 -1.96 31.28
C CYS A 140 7.19 -0.99 31.27
N GLN A 141 7.43 0.29 31.56
CA GLN A 141 6.42 1.34 31.57
C GLN A 141 6.76 2.43 30.55
N PHE A 142 5.74 3.05 29.95
CA PHE A 142 5.93 4.18 29.05
C PHE A 142 6.37 5.44 29.81
N CYS A 143 7.19 6.26 29.18
CA CYS A 143 7.77 7.48 29.78
C CYS A 143 6.88 8.74 29.64
N GLU A 144 5.58 8.58 29.31
CA GLU A 144 4.70 9.61 28.69
C GLU A 144 4.74 11.01 29.33
N GLU A 145 4.85 11.12 30.65
CA GLU A 145 4.88 12.41 31.36
C GLU A 145 6.24 12.75 31.99
N GLU A 146 7.22 11.86 31.91
CA GLU A 146 8.56 12.10 32.49
C GLU A 146 9.45 12.92 31.55
N LEU A 147 9.25 12.80 30.24
CA LEU A 147 10.17 13.33 29.24
C LEU A 147 9.54 14.45 28.40
N ARG A 148 10.35 15.45 28.08
CA ARG A 148 9.97 16.54 27.16
C ARG A 148 10.63 16.37 25.80
N TYR A 149 9.80 16.32 24.76
CA TYR A 149 10.24 16.16 23.36
C TYR A 149 10.18 17.47 22.59
N LEU A 150 11.28 17.85 21.95
CA LEU A 150 11.36 18.97 21.03
C LEU A 150 11.72 18.48 19.62
N PRO A 151 10.94 18.85 18.57
CA PRO A 151 9.75 19.70 18.64
C PRO A 151 8.48 18.99 19.15
N ARG A 152 8.40 17.66 19.03
CA ARG A 152 7.29 16.80 19.47
C ARG A 152 7.69 15.32 19.38
N GLN A 153 6.93 14.42 19.99
CA GLN A 153 7.22 12.98 19.94
C GLN A 153 6.57 12.23 18.76
N LEU A 154 5.43 12.73 18.25
CA LEU A 154 4.67 12.10 17.16
C LEU A 154 4.65 12.96 15.89
N GLY A 155 4.51 12.32 14.73
CA GLY A 155 4.34 13.00 13.45
C GLY A 155 5.52 13.88 13.06
N LEU A 156 6.73 13.47 13.41
CA LEU A 156 7.96 14.15 13.03
C LEU A 156 8.22 13.96 11.53
N THR A 157 8.61 15.02 10.83
CA THR A 157 9.02 14.95 9.42
C THR A 157 10.54 14.96 9.27
N ASN A 158 11.24 15.51 10.28
CA ASN A 158 12.69 15.48 10.36
C ASN A 158 13.13 14.24 11.12
N ALA A 159 14.26 13.67 10.73
CA ALA A 159 14.80 12.45 11.32
C ALA A 159 15.64 12.73 12.59
N THR A 160 15.14 13.61 13.45
CA THR A 160 15.78 13.98 14.71
C THR A 160 14.75 14.44 15.74
N VAL A 161 15.01 14.16 17.01
CA VAL A 161 14.28 14.70 18.15
C VAL A 161 15.24 14.99 19.30
N THR A 162 14.98 16.06 20.05
CA THR A 162 15.66 16.34 21.32
C THR A 162 14.74 15.94 22.47
N VAL A 163 15.27 15.15 23.39
CA VAL A 163 14.59 14.67 24.61
C VAL A 163 15.28 15.30 25.81
N MET A 164 14.49 15.82 26.75
CA MET A 164 14.97 16.45 27.98
C MET A 164 14.19 15.94 29.18
N ASP A 165 14.58 16.43 30.36
CA ASP A 165 13.92 16.17 31.64
C ASP A 165 13.98 14.69 32.06
N PHE A 166 14.98 13.95 31.55
CA PHE A 166 15.25 12.57 31.96
C PHE A 166 15.89 12.50 33.36
N SER A 167 15.55 11.45 34.10
CA SER A 167 16.17 11.13 35.39
C SER A 167 17.60 10.64 35.19
N ALA A 168 18.52 11.08 36.07
CA ALA A 168 19.86 10.53 36.14
C ALA A 168 19.83 9.07 36.65
N HIS A 169 20.84 8.28 36.30
CA HIS A 169 20.98 6.88 36.71
C HIS A 169 19.80 5.98 36.29
N ALA A 170 19.21 6.24 35.12
CA ALA A 170 18.12 5.48 34.56
C ALA A 170 18.45 5.00 33.14
N ASN A 171 17.83 3.87 32.75
CA ASN A 171 17.95 3.30 31.41
C ASN A 171 16.65 3.54 30.65
N TYR A 172 16.73 4.32 29.57
CA TYR A 172 15.61 4.61 28.69
C TYR A 172 15.77 3.85 27.38
N THR A 173 14.73 3.14 26.96
CA THR A 173 14.66 2.50 25.65
C THR A 173 13.75 3.31 24.76
N PHE A 174 14.28 3.81 23.65
CA PHE A 174 13.53 4.54 22.63
C PHE A 174 13.28 3.64 21.43
N GLU A 175 12.03 3.61 20.99
CA GLU A 175 11.56 2.95 19.78
C GLU A 175 11.10 4.02 18.80
N ILE A 176 11.71 4.04 17.61
CA ILE A 176 11.38 4.98 16.54
C ILE A 176 10.74 4.18 15.41
N GLU A 177 9.52 4.52 15.05
CA GLU A 177 8.80 3.95 13.91
C GLU A 177 8.77 4.94 12.74
N SER A 178 8.72 4.39 11.51
CA SER A 178 8.40 5.16 10.31
C SER A 178 6.95 4.90 9.93
N LEU A 179 6.22 5.94 9.51
CA LEU A 179 4.82 5.87 9.13
C LEU A 179 4.58 6.59 7.80
N ASN A 180 3.55 6.17 7.06
CA ASN A 180 3.04 6.87 5.89
C ASN A 180 1.51 6.79 5.85
N GLY A 181 0.87 7.37 4.83
CA GLY A 181 -0.60 7.44 4.72
C GLY A 181 -1.34 6.11 4.61
N VAL A 182 -0.64 4.96 4.57
CA VAL A 182 -1.26 3.62 4.63
C VAL A 182 -0.83 2.79 5.84
N SER A 183 -0.02 3.34 6.75
CA SER A 183 0.44 2.60 7.94
C SER A 183 -0.71 2.10 8.82
N GLU A 184 -1.76 2.91 8.99
CA GLU A 184 -2.95 2.57 9.79
C GLU A 184 -3.85 1.50 9.14
N MET A 185 -3.67 1.21 7.85
CA MET A 185 -4.45 0.19 7.13
C MET A 185 -3.87 -1.21 7.30
N SER A 186 -2.62 -1.30 7.75
CA SER A 186 -1.95 -2.57 8.01
C SER A 186 -2.26 -3.04 9.43
N SER A 187 -2.72 -4.28 9.56
CA SER A 187 -2.86 -4.97 10.84
C SER A 187 -1.55 -5.57 11.35
N PHE A 188 -0.48 -5.54 10.54
CA PHE A 188 0.83 -6.04 10.95
C PHE A 188 1.55 -5.02 11.85
N PRO A 189 2.25 -5.48 12.89
CA PRO A 189 3.07 -4.61 13.73
C PRO A 189 4.07 -3.80 12.89
N HIS A 190 4.21 -2.51 13.20
CA HIS A 190 5.16 -1.64 12.52
C HIS A 190 6.58 -1.93 13.01
N PRO A 191 7.56 -2.11 12.10
CA PRO A 191 8.94 -2.33 12.49
C PRO A 191 9.55 -1.04 13.08
N VAL A 192 10.28 -1.19 14.19
CA VAL A 192 10.91 -0.08 14.93
C VAL A 192 12.43 -0.15 14.88
N ALA A 193 13.09 1.00 14.97
CA ALA A 193 14.50 1.11 15.36
C ALA A 193 14.56 1.32 16.87
N ILE A 194 15.46 0.61 17.56
CA ILE A 194 15.52 0.60 19.04
C ILE A 194 16.91 1.06 19.50
N VAL A 195 16.95 1.91 20.52
CA VAL A 195 18.19 2.28 21.22
C VAL A 195 17.94 2.35 22.72
N THR A 196 18.89 1.87 23.51
CA THR A 196 18.89 2.02 24.97
C THR A 196 19.95 3.03 25.37
N VAL A 197 19.55 4.00 26.19
CA VAL A 197 20.39 5.11 26.67
C VAL A 197 20.44 5.05 28.18
N SER A 198 21.66 4.99 28.72
CA SER A 198 21.94 5.02 30.15
C SER A 198 22.39 6.43 30.56
N THR A 199 21.78 6.99 31.60
CA THR A 199 22.06 8.35 32.11
C THR A 199 23.02 8.33 33.29
N ASP A 200 23.99 7.41 33.28
CA ASP A 200 25.00 7.19 34.32
C ASP A 200 26.26 8.07 34.16
N GLN A 201 26.35 8.88 33.11
CA GLN A 201 27.46 9.82 32.90
C GLN A 201 27.15 11.17 33.56
N GLY A 202 27.43 11.26 34.86
CA GLY A 202 27.28 12.48 35.65
C GLY A 202 27.94 12.35 37.02
N GLY A 203 29.28 12.30 37.06
CA GLY A 203 30.05 12.54 38.28
C GLY A 203 31.10 11.49 38.62
N GLU A 204 32.20 11.44 37.85
CA GLU A 204 33.50 11.09 38.45
C GLU A 204 34.26 12.40 38.71
N CYS A 205 34.35 12.78 39.98
CA CYS A 205 35.38 13.65 40.55
C CYS A 205 35.90 12.99 41.82
#